data_AF-A0A1G4FGT5-F1
#
_entry.id   AF-A0A1G4FGT5-F1
#
_cell.length_a   1.000
_cell.length_b   1.000
_cell.length_c   1.000
_cell.angle_alpha   90.00
_cell.angle_beta   90.00
_cell.angle_gamma   90.00
#
_symmetry.space_group_name_H-M   'P 1'
#
loop_
_entity.id
_entity.type
_entity.pdbx_description
1 polymer ?
#
loop_
_entity_poly.entity_id
_entity_poly.type
_entity_poly.pdbx_seq_one_letter_code
_entity_poly.pdbx_strand_id
1 'polypeptide(L)'
;MECRFFGLKINKFFKFYLLIISLLNLAYIVLETYSFKLGNLFSSLGTDSLFTIKETYPMEFAMRENIQKINNAVVYLILFVSLFCLLRLIMKKFDSTEIKQFLIVNSVYLLFAVLISYILSAVFSAPIGNLTTQLLSVCEVTAIVLICYIVKILYGKVRLMSH
;
A
#
# COMPACT_ATOMS: atom_id res chain seq x y z
N MET A 1 -18.05 -28.66 -1.55
CA MET A 1 -16.79 -28.93 -0.82
C MET A 1 -16.22 -27.58 -0.41
N GLU A 2 -16.53 -27.11 0.79
CA GLU A 2 -16.02 -25.83 1.30
C GLU A 2 -14.55 -26.02 1.69
N CYS A 3 -13.62 -25.46 0.92
CA CYS A 3 -12.22 -25.40 1.30
C CYS A 3 -12.09 -24.43 2.50
N ARG A 4 -12.19 -24.95 3.72
CA ARG A 4 -11.94 -24.24 4.97
C ARG A 4 -10.44 -24.13 5.23
N PHE A 5 -9.72 -23.36 4.42
CA PHE A 5 -8.43 -22.83 4.86
C PHE A 5 -8.69 -21.59 5.73
N PHE A 6 -8.46 -21.73 7.04
CA PHE A 6 -8.73 -20.77 8.11
C PHE A 6 -10.22 -20.42 8.30
N GLY A 7 -10.86 -20.94 9.35
CA GLY A 7 -12.22 -20.57 9.79
C GLY A 7 -12.39 -19.12 10.28
N LEU A 8 -11.66 -18.16 9.70
CA LEU A 8 -11.73 -16.75 10.00
C LEU A 8 -12.86 -16.10 9.19
N LYS A 9 -14.00 -15.83 9.85
CA LYS A 9 -15.03 -14.92 9.32
C LYS A 9 -14.43 -13.50 9.26
N ILE A 10 -13.86 -13.14 8.13
CA ILE A 10 -13.34 -11.78 7.89
C ILE A 10 -14.52 -10.80 7.89
N ASN A 11 -14.41 -9.75 8.70
CA ASN A 11 -15.40 -8.68 8.77
C ASN A 11 -15.64 -8.06 7.38
N LYS A 12 -16.90 -7.81 7.01
CA LYS A 12 -17.28 -7.16 5.74
C LYS A 12 -16.50 -5.86 5.50
N PHE A 13 -16.26 -5.10 6.55
CA PHE A 13 -15.45 -3.89 6.46
C PHE A 13 -14.00 -4.15 6.05
N PHE A 14 -13.33 -5.13 6.66
CA PHE A 14 -11.95 -5.44 6.30
C PHE A 14 -11.83 -5.95 4.87
N LYS A 15 -12.83 -6.70 4.39
CA LYS A 15 -12.89 -7.09 2.97
C LYS A 15 -12.96 -5.87 2.06
N PHE A 16 -13.81 -4.91 2.39
CA PHE A 16 -13.98 -3.68 1.61
C PHE A 16 -12.72 -2.79 1.65
N TYR A 17 -12.12 -2.64 2.84
CA TYR A 17 -10.84 -1.95 3.03
C TYR A 17 -9.72 -2.55 2.16
N LEU A 18 -9.54 -3.87 2.22
CA LEU A 18 -8.53 -4.57 1.41
C LEU A 18 -8.79 -4.45 -0.08
N LEU A 19 -10.06 -4.52 -0.50
CA LEU A 19 -10.43 -4.33 -1.90
C LEU A 19 -10.03 -2.95 -2.39
N ILE A 20 -10.37 -1.88 -1.64
CA ILE A 20 -10.00 -0.51 -1.99
C ILE A 20 -8.49 -0.36 -2.08
N ILE A 21 -7.75 -0.80 -1.04
CA ILE A 21 -6.29 -0.68 -1.05
C ILE A 21 -5.67 -1.49 -2.19
N SER A 22 -6.20 -2.67 -2.49
CA SER A 22 -5.72 -3.49 -3.62
C SER A 22 -5.90 -2.79 -4.97
N LEU A 23 -7.05 -2.15 -5.19
CA LEU A 23 -7.34 -1.41 -6.41
C LEU A 23 -6.45 -0.18 -6.54
N LEU A 24 -6.25 0.57 -5.45
CA LEU A 24 -5.37 1.74 -5.43
C LEU A 24 -3.91 1.35 -5.66
N ASN A 25 -3.46 0.26 -5.03
CA ASN A 25 -2.12 -0.28 -5.21
C ASN A 25 -1.89 -0.69 -6.68
N LEU A 26 -2.87 -1.37 -7.29
CA LEU A 26 -2.80 -1.74 -8.70
C LEU A 26 -2.74 -0.51 -9.62
N ALA A 27 -3.61 0.48 -9.38
CA ALA A 27 -3.63 1.72 -10.15
C ALA A 27 -2.29 2.45 -10.08
N TYR A 28 -1.73 2.57 -8.87
CA TYR A 28 -0.42 3.17 -8.65
C TYR A 28 0.68 2.44 -9.41
N ILE A 29 0.75 1.11 -9.29
CA ILE A 29 1.79 0.31 -9.94
C ILE A 29 1.73 0.44 -11.46
N VAL A 30 0.53 0.41 -12.04
CA VAL A 30 0.35 0.57 -13.50
C VAL A 30 0.83 1.95 -13.95
N LEU A 31 0.43 3.00 -13.25
CA LEU A 31 0.82 4.37 -13.56
C LEU A 31 2.32 4.61 -13.40
N GLU A 32 2.92 4.10 -12.32
CA GLU A 32 4.36 4.24 -12.06
C GLU A 32 5.19 3.47 -13.10
N THR A 33 4.76 2.26 -13.47
CA THR A 33 5.40 1.49 -14.54
C THR A 33 5.34 2.23 -15.88
N TYR A 34 4.21 2.87 -16.18
CA TYR A 34 4.05 3.65 -17.41
C TYR A 34 4.90 4.94 -17.37
N SER A 35 4.94 5.65 -16.23
CA SER A 35 5.82 6.81 -16.00
C SER A 35 7.30 6.44 -16.21
N PHE A 36 7.71 5.26 -15.74
CA PHE A 36 9.07 4.77 -15.93
C PHE A 36 9.40 4.51 -17.41
N LYS A 37 8.46 3.92 -18.18
CA LYS A 37 8.63 3.74 -19.63
C LYS A 37 8.78 5.08 -20.37
N LEU A 38 7.99 6.09 -20.00
CA LEU A 38 8.15 7.45 -20.56
C LEU A 38 9.51 8.05 -20.18
N GLY A 39 9.98 7.83 -18.95
CA GLY A 39 11.32 8.25 -18.52
C GLY A 39 12.46 7.64 -19.38
N ASN A 40 12.34 6.36 -19.74
CA ASN A 40 13.31 5.70 -20.62
C ASN A 40 13.24 6.21 -22.07
N LEU A 41 12.07 6.66 -22.53
CA LEU A 41 11.95 7.34 -23.82
C LEU A 41 12.75 8.65 -23.82
N PHE A 42 12.68 9.40 -22.72
CA PHE A 42 13.39 10.68 -22.58
C PHE A 42 14.89 10.53 -22.38
N SER A 43 15.38 9.46 -21.76
CA SER A 43 16.81 9.25 -21.56
C SER A 43 17.59 9.08 -22.86
N SER A 44 16.90 8.72 -23.97
CA SER A 44 17.48 8.67 -25.31
C SER A 44 17.93 10.04 -25.85
N LEU A 45 17.43 11.14 -25.27
CA LEU A 45 17.73 12.52 -25.67
C LEU A 45 18.96 13.12 -24.95
N GLY A 46 19.63 12.37 -24.08
CA GLY A 46 20.80 12.84 -23.32
C GLY A 46 20.44 13.72 -22.11
N THR A 47 21.45 14.02 -21.28
CA THR A 47 21.30 14.57 -19.91
C THR A 47 20.91 16.05 -19.80
N ASP A 48 20.95 16.83 -20.87
CA ASP A 48 20.74 18.30 -20.84
C ASP A 48 19.33 18.78 -21.24
N SER A 49 18.32 17.93 -21.17
CA SER A 49 17.20 18.04 -22.12
C SER A 49 15.83 18.37 -21.52
N LEU A 50 15.66 19.03 -20.37
CA LEU A 50 14.28 19.37 -19.92
C LEU A 50 13.56 20.27 -20.94
N PHE A 51 14.30 21.19 -21.57
CA PHE A 51 13.80 22.00 -22.69
C PHE A 51 13.62 21.16 -23.96
N THR A 52 14.63 20.36 -24.34
CA THR A 52 14.61 19.54 -25.57
C THR A 52 13.55 18.43 -25.52
N ILE A 53 13.28 17.83 -24.36
CA ILE A 53 12.21 16.85 -24.14
C ILE A 53 10.84 17.52 -24.31
N LYS A 54 10.66 18.74 -23.77
CA LYS A 54 9.40 19.49 -23.94
C LYS A 54 9.14 19.85 -25.40
N GLU A 55 10.17 20.16 -26.17
CA GLU A 55 10.03 20.42 -27.61
C GLU A 55 9.83 19.15 -28.45
N THR A 56 10.56 18.07 -28.12
CA THR A 56 10.56 16.83 -28.93
C THR A 56 9.37 15.92 -28.63
N TYR A 57 8.96 15.84 -27.35
CA TYR A 57 7.88 14.98 -26.86
C TYR A 57 6.91 15.74 -25.92
N PRO A 58 6.25 16.80 -26.40
CA PRO A 58 5.41 17.66 -25.56
C PRO A 58 4.23 16.90 -24.92
N MET A 59 3.61 15.98 -25.66
CA MET A 59 2.45 15.22 -25.17
C MET A 59 2.86 14.20 -24.11
N GLU A 60 3.92 13.44 -24.36
CA GLU A 60 4.45 12.43 -23.44
C GLU A 60 4.97 13.07 -22.16
N PHE A 61 5.61 14.24 -22.28
CA PHE A 61 6.07 15.01 -21.12
C PHE A 61 4.90 15.48 -20.25
N ALA A 62 3.88 16.11 -20.85
CA ALA A 62 2.68 16.53 -20.13
C ALA A 62 1.96 15.32 -19.50
N MET A 63 1.91 14.19 -20.20
CA MET A 63 1.33 12.95 -19.67
C MET A 63 2.10 12.45 -18.45
N ARG A 64 3.44 12.43 -18.48
CA ARG A 64 4.27 12.04 -17.33
C ARG A 64 4.04 12.94 -16.11
N GLU A 65 3.97 14.25 -16.30
CA GLU A 65 3.65 15.18 -15.20
C GLU A 65 2.27 14.91 -14.60
N ASN A 66 1.26 14.67 -15.45
CA ASN A 66 -0.09 14.36 -15.01
C ASN A 66 -0.15 13.02 -14.26
N ILE A 67 0.57 12.00 -14.75
CA ILE A 67 0.70 10.71 -14.06
C ILE A 67 1.30 10.91 -12.67
N GLN A 68 2.34 11.74 -12.54
CA GLN A 68 2.96 11.97 -11.23
C GLN A 68 2.01 12.67 -10.25
N LYS A 69 1.22 13.65 -10.72
CA LYS A 69 0.15 14.27 -9.91
C LYS A 69 -0.90 13.26 -9.47
N ILE A 70 -1.34 12.38 -10.37
CA ILE A 70 -2.32 11.33 -10.07
C ILE A 70 -1.73 10.31 -9.08
N ASN A 71 -0.49 9.86 -9.27
CA ASN A 71 0.19 8.94 -8.34
C ASN A 71 0.29 9.53 -6.94
N ASN A 72 0.63 10.82 -6.82
CA ASN A 72 0.63 11.50 -5.53
C ASN A 72 -0.77 11.49 -4.90
N ALA A 73 -1.82 11.77 -5.67
CA ALA A 73 -3.20 11.70 -5.18
C ALA A 73 -3.59 10.29 -4.72
N VAL A 74 -3.17 9.25 -5.44
CA VAL A 74 -3.41 7.85 -5.05
C VAL A 74 -2.69 7.51 -3.74
N VAL A 75 -1.44 7.93 -3.56
CA VAL A 75 -0.70 7.74 -2.30
C VAL A 75 -1.42 8.40 -1.13
N TYR A 76 -1.88 9.65 -1.30
CA TYR A 76 -2.67 10.33 -0.27
C TYR A 76 -3.99 9.63 0.02
N LEU A 77 -4.64 9.06 -0.98
CA LEU A 77 -5.88 8.31 -0.79
C LEU A 77 -5.63 7.00 -0.01
N ILE A 78 -4.54 6.28 -0.31
CA ILE A 78 -4.14 5.07 0.44
C ILE A 78 -3.86 5.43 1.91
N LEU A 79 -3.16 6.54 2.16
CA LEU A 79 -2.91 7.04 3.51
C LEU A 79 -4.23 7.34 4.23
N PHE A 80 -5.14 8.08 3.58
CA PHE A 80 -6.45 8.41 4.14
C PHE A 80 -7.27 7.17 4.50
N VAL A 81 -7.35 6.19 3.60
CA VAL A 81 -8.08 4.92 3.82
C VAL A 81 -7.44 4.11 4.97
N SER A 82 -6.11 4.09 5.05
CA SER A 82 -5.36 3.41 6.10
C SER A 82 -5.59 4.05 7.47
N LEU A 83 -5.56 5.38 7.55
CA LEU A 83 -5.87 6.13 8.77
C LEU A 83 -7.33 5.93 9.19
N PHE A 84 -8.27 5.92 8.25
CA PHE A 84 -9.67 5.63 8.54
C PHE A 84 -9.86 4.23 9.15
N CYS A 85 -9.14 3.22 8.63
CA CYS A 85 -9.13 1.88 9.20
C CYS A 85 -8.58 1.88 10.63
N LEU A 86 -7.48 2.59 10.87
CA LEU A 86 -6.88 2.72 12.21
C LEU A 86 -7.86 3.36 13.21
N LEU A 87 -8.49 4.49 12.83
CA LEU A 87 -9.48 5.17 13.65
C LEU A 87 -10.64 4.26 14.02
N ARG A 88 -11.15 3.48 13.07
CA ARG A 88 -12.22 2.51 13.34
C ARG A 88 -11.79 1.43 14.34
N LEU A 89 -10.58 0.90 14.20
CA LEU A 89 -10.03 -0.10 15.14
C LEU A 89 -9.93 0.48 16.56
N ILE A 90 -9.50 1.75 16.68
CA ILE A 90 -9.45 2.49 17.95
C ILE A 90 -10.86 2.68 18.52
N MET A 91 -11.82 3.17 17.72
CA MET A 91 -13.20 3.43 18.16
C MET A 91 -13.91 2.16 18.65
N LYS A 92 -13.60 1.01 18.06
CA LYS A 92 -14.07 -0.30 18.53
C LYS A 92 -13.35 -0.83 19.77
N LYS A 93 -12.57 0.02 20.46
CA LYS A 93 -11.80 -0.32 21.66
C LYS A 93 -10.85 -1.49 21.46
N PHE A 94 -10.34 -1.65 20.23
CA PHE A 94 -9.35 -2.69 19.94
C PHE A 94 -9.85 -4.09 20.33
N ASP A 95 -11.02 -4.53 19.84
CA ASP A 95 -11.45 -5.92 20.03
C ASP A 95 -10.35 -6.89 19.57
N SER A 96 -9.88 -7.73 20.50
CA SER A 96 -8.75 -8.64 20.29
C SER A 96 -8.96 -9.57 19.10
N THR A 97 -10.20 -9.95 18.80
CA THR A 97 -10.50 -10.83 17.66
C THR A 97 -10.36 -10.08 16.34
N GLU A 98 -10.91 -8.86 16.25
CA GLU A 98 -10.83 -8.03 15.04
C GLU A 98 -9.40 -7.58 14.74
N ILE A 99 -8.59 -7.29 15.77
CA ILE A 99 -7.17 -6.92 15.59
C ILE A 99 -6.35 -8.10 15.08
N LYS A 100 -6.49 -9.29 15.69
CA LYS A 100 -5.76 -10.47 15.23
C LYS A 100 -6.08 -10.75 13.76
N GLN A 101 -7.36 -10.66 13.39
CA GLN A 101 -7.79 -10.79 12.01
C GLN A 101 -7.16 -9.74 11.11
N PHE A 102 -7.22 -8.46 11.49
CA PHE A 102 -6.59 -7.37 10.75
C PHE A 102 -5.09 -7.62 10.55
N LEU A 103 -4.35 -7.92 11.63
CA LEU A 103 -2.91 -8.15 11.57
C LEU A 103 -2.55 -9.32 10.64
N ILE A 104 -3.25 -10.46 10.75
CA ILE A 104 -2.99 -11.62 9.90
C ILE A 104 -3.27 -11.28 8.44
N VAL A 105 -4.46 -10.77 8.14
CA VAL A 105 -4.88 -10.56 6.75
C VAL A 105 -4.07 -9.43 6.11
N ASN A 106 -3.80 -8.34 6.84
CA ASN A 106 -3.02 -7.22 6.31
C ASN A 106 -1.55 -7.57 6.12
N SER A 107 -0.96 -8.41 6.99
CA SER A 107 0.41 -8.90 6.80
C SER A 107 0.51 -9.81 5.57
N VAL A 108 -0.45 -10.70 5.38
CA VAL A 108 -0.53 -11.55 4.18
C VAL A 108 -0.70 -10.69 2.93
N TYR A 109 -1.58 -9.69 2.97
CA TYR A 109 -1.76 -8.73 1.87
C TYR A 109 -0.44 -8.01 1.53
N LEU A 110 0.25 -7.45 2.53
CA LEU A 110 1.52 -6.74 2.34
C LEU A 110 2.58 -7.64 1.72
N LEU A 111 2.69 -8.88 2.18
CA LEU A 111 3.60 -9.87 1.61
C LEU A 111 3.30 -10.12 0.12
N PHE A 112 2.05 -10.37 -0.24
CA PHE A 112 1.67 -10.54 -1.64
C PHE A 112 1.86 -9.28 -2.48
N ALA A 113 1.56 -8.10 -1.92
CA ALA A 113 1.74 -6.83 -2.63
C ALA A 113 3.22 -6.59 -2.94
N VAL A 114 4.13 -6.83 -1.99
CA VAL A 114 5.58 -6.73 -2.21
C VAL A 114 6.06 -7.75 -3.24
N LEU A 115 5.60 -9.00 -3.17
CA LEU A 115 5.95 -10.03 -4.15
C LEU A 115 5.49 -9.66 -5.57
N ILE A 116 4.28 -9.13 -5.72
CA ILE A 116 3.77 -8.65 -7.01
C ILE A 116 4.61 -7.47 -7.50
N SER A 117 4.91 -6.48 -6.64
CA SER A 117 5.78 -5.36 -6.99
C SER A 117 7.18 -5.81 -7.41
N TYR A 118 7.73 -6.85 -6.78
CA TYR A 118 9.01 -7.45 -7.16
C TYR A 118 8.95 -8.09 -8.56
N ILE A 119 7.92 -8.90 -8.84
CA ILE A 119 7.73 -9.52 -10.15
C ILE A 119 7.60 -8.45 -11.23
N LEU A 120 6.80 -7.40 -10.98
CA LEU A 120 6.60 -6.31 -11.93
C LEU A 120 7.85 -5.45 -12.12
N SER A 121 8.62 -5.22 -11.05
CA SER A 121 9.93 -4.57 -11.12
C SER A 121 10.86 -5.34 -12.06
N ALA A 122 10.93 -6.68 -11.94
CA ALA A 122 11.73 -7.52 -12.82
C ALA A 122 11.23 -7.50 -14.28
N VAL A 123 9.92 -7.64 -14.49
CA VAL A 123 9.32 -7.69 -15.84
C VAL A 123 9.49 -6.36 -16.58
N PHE A 124 9.32 -5.23 -15.90
CA PHE A 124 9.37 -3.90 -16.53
C PHE A 124 10.68 -3.16 -16.31
N SER A 125 11.66 -3.79 -15.65
CA SER A 125 12.94 -3.18 -15.24
C SER A 125 12.75 -1.86 -14.47
N ALA A 126 11.62 -1.71 -13.79
CA ALA A 126 11.29 -0.52 -13.02
C ALA A 126 11.89 -0.61 -11.60
N PRO A 127 12.34 0.50 -10.99
CA PRO A 127 12.89 0.48 -9.63
C PRO A 127 11.86 -0.03 -8.61
N ILE A 128 12.21 -1.08 -7.87
CA ILE A 128 11.31 -1.68 -6.88
C ILE A 128 10.89 -0.70 -5.77
N GLY A 129 11.78 0.24 -5.42
CA GLY A 129 11.48 1.29 -4.43
C GLY A 129 10.26 2.10 -4.83
N ASN A 130 10.17 2.53 -6.08
CA ASN A 130 9.03 3.28 -6.58
C ASN A 130 7.74 2.45 -6.49
N LEU A 131 7.79 1.17 -6.91
CA LEU A 131 6.63 0.27 -6.91
C LEU A 131 6.16 -0.20 -5.52
N THR A 132 6.89 0.14 -4.46
CA THR A 132 6.56 -0.26 -3.08
C THR A 132 6.34 0.94 -2.15
N THR A 133 6.63 2.17 -2.60
CA THR A 133 6.56 3.38 -1.76
C THR A 133 5.15 3.61 -1.19
N GLN A 134 4.12 3.37 -2.00
CA GLN A 134 2.72 3.49 -1.61
C GLN A 134 2.31 2.53 -0.48
N LEU A 135 2.99 1.38 -0.35
CA LEU A 135 2.71 0.40 0.71
C LEU A 135 3.20 0.86 2.09
N LEU A 136 4.09 1.86 2.16
CA LEU A 136 4.67 2.34 3.41
C LEU A 136 3.59 2.75 4.42
N SER A 137 2.59 3.51 3.97
CA SER A 137 1.47 3.95 4.81
C SER A 137 0.66 2.77 5.39
N VAL A 138 0.50 1.69 4.62
CA VAL A 138 -0.20 0.47 5.05
C VAL A 138 0.67 -0.31 6.05
N CYS A 139 1.99 -0.36 5.83
CA CYS A 139 2.96 -0.92 6.76
C CYS A 139 2.97 -0.19 8.10
N GLU A 140 3.01 1.15 8.09
CA GLU A 140 2.98 1.98 9.30
C GLU A 140 1.73 1.73 10.15
N VAL A 141 0.55 1.73 9.51
CA VAL A 141 -0.70 1.43 10.23
C VAL A 141 -0.69 0.02 10.81
N THR A 142 -0.16 -0.97 10.08
CA THR A 142 -0.04 -2.35 10.58
C THR A 142 0.88 -2.42 11.79
N ALA A 143 2.03 -1.73 11.76
CA ALA A 143 2.97 -1.66 12.86
C ALA A 143 2.36 -0.99 14.10
N ILE A 144 1.64 0.13 13.93
CA ILE A 144 0.94 0.80 15.03
C ILE A 144 -0.07 -0.15 15.67
N VAL A 145 -0.91 -0.82 14.88
CA VAL A 145 -1.90 -1.78 15.39
C VAL A 145 -1.22 -2.94 16.13
N LEU A 146 -0.09 -3.43 15.63
CA LEU A 146 0.69 -4.49 16.27
C LEU A 146 1.25 -4.05 17.63
N ILE A 147 1.83 -2.84 17.71
CA ILE A 147 2.33 -2.28 18.97
C ILE A 147 1.19 -2.14 19.97
N CYS A 148 0.06 -1.54 19.58
CA CYS A 148 -1.11 -1.41 20.43
C CYS A 148 -1.61 -2.78 20.94
N TYR A 149 -1.59 -3.79 20.08
CA TYR A 149 -1.99 -5.15 20.44
C TYR A 149 -1.06 -5.78 21.48
N ILE A 150 0.25 -5.66 21.30
CA ILE A 150 1.26 -6.17 22.24
C ILE A 150 1.12 -5.48 23.60
N VAL A 151 1.04 -4.14 23.61
CA VAL A 151 0.86 -3.35 24.84
C VAL A 151 -0.40 -3.78 25.60
N LYS A 152 -1.51 -3.98 24.89
CA LYS A 152 -2.78 -4.45 25.50
C LYS A 152 -2.64 -5.83 26.16
N ILE A 153 -1.93 -6.77 25.52
CA ILE A 153 -1.68 -8.10 26.11
C ILE A 153 -0.82 -7.99 27.37
N LEU A 154 0.26 -7.18 27.31
CA LEU A 154 1.18 -7.01 28.43
C LEU A 154 0.47 -6.39 29.64
N TYR A 155 -0.31 -5.31 29.44
CA TYR A 155 -1.11 -4.70 30.50
C TYR A 155 -2.13 -5.67 31.11
N GLY A 156 -2.80 -6.47 30.28
CA GLY A 156 -3.73 -7.50 30.76
C GLY A 156 -3.06 -8.54 31.66
N LYS A 157 -1.86 -8.99 31.29
CA LYS A 157 -1.07 -9.94 32.11
C LYS A 157 -0.62 -9.33 33.44
N VAL A 158 -0.15 -8.08 33.44
CA VAL A 158 0.28 -7.40 34.67
C VAL A 158 -0.89 -7.25 35.66
N ARG A 159 -2.07 -6.86 35.18
CA ARG A 159 -3.27 -6.73 36.02
C ARG A 159 -3.74 -8.07 36.62
N LEU A 160 -3.56 -9.17 35.89
CA LEU A 160 -3.88 -10.53 36.35
C LEU A 160 -2.88 -11.08 37.37
N MET A 161 -1.64 -10.58 37.39
CA MET A 161 -0.62 -10.95 38.39
C MET A 161 -0.70 -10.10 39.67
N SER A 162 -1.33 -8.93 39.62
CA SER A 162 -1.51 -8.03 40.76
C SER A 162 -2.79 -8.28 41.56
N HIS A 163 -3.56 -9.32 41.23
CA HIS A 163 -4.76 -9.77 41.92
C HIS A 163 -4.58 -11.21 42.40
#